data_AF-A0AA42DJ47-F1
#
_entry.id   AF-A0AA42DJ47-F1
#
_cell.length_a   1.000
_cell.length_b   1.000
_cell.length_c   1.000
_cell.angle_alpha   90.00
_cell.angle_beta   90.00
_cell.angle_gamma   90.00
#
_symmetry.space_group_name_H-M   'P 1'
#
loop_
_entity.id
_entity.type
_entity.pdbx_description
1 polymer ?
#
loop_
_entity_poly.entity_id
_entity_poly.type
_entity_poly.pdbx_seq_one_letter_code
_entity_poly.pdbx_strand_id
1 'polypeptide(L)'
;MKNTKRVSVTITTEMDEYFTDLAEKLSISKDKVIGQILIPAYEKHVSGIKPGRKDLFSNEDKHIMKSLYADGFSMRGLAKKFNCSVGTVHKIINEHIE
;
A
#
# COMPACT_ATOMS: atom_id res chain seq x y z
N MET A 1 -11.05 -5.28 -17.02
CA MET A 1 -10.69 -3.95 -17.57
C MET A 1 -10.59 -2.95 -16.43
N LYS A 2 -9.40 -2.41 -16.14
CA LYS A 2 -9.25 -1.34 -15.14
C LYS A 2 -9.69 -0.04 -15.80
N ASN A 3 -10.82 0.51 -15.36
CA ASN A 3 -11.36 1.75 -15.89
C ASN A 3 -10.60 2.94 -15.28
N THR A 4 -9.51 3.35 -15.92
CA THR A 4 -8.71 4.49 -15.47
C THR A 4 -9.37 5.76 -15.99
N LYS A 5 -10.15 6.45 -15.13
CA LYS A 5 -10.60 7.81 -15.42
C LYS A 5 -9.35 8.69 -15.59
N ARG A 6 -9.06 9.12 -16.83
CA ARG A 6 -8.06 10.17 -17.08
C ARG A 6 -8.64 11.50 -16.59
N VAL A 7 -8.18 11.96 -15.43
CA VAL A 7 -8.40 13.34 -14.99
C VAL A 7 -7.35 14.20 -15.69
N SER A 8 -7.79 15.12 -16.56
CA SER A 8 -6.91 16.12 -17.17
C SER A 8 -6.70 17.25 -16.15
N VAL A 9 -5.49 17.36 -15.60
CA VAL A 9 -5.10 18.48 -14.74
C VAL A 9 -4.51 19.57 -15.62
N THR A 10 -5.12 20.76 -15.63
CA THR A 10 -4.56 21.93 -16.34
C THR A 10 -3.46 22.54 -15.47
N ILE A 11 -2.21 22.38 -15.87
CA ILE A 11 -1.04 22.94 -15.19
C ILE A 11 -0.83 24.36 -15.72
N THR A 12 -0.61 25.34 -14.83
CA THR A 12 -0.28 26.71 -15.24
C THR A 12 1.13 26.76 -15.84
N THR A 13 1.41 27.73 -16.70
CA THR A 13 2.71 27.86 -17.38
C THR A 13 3.89 27.94 -16.39
N GLU A 14 3.70 28.64 -15.25
CA GLU A 14 4.67 28.76 -14.17
C GLU A 14 5.01 27.41 -13.51
N MET A 15 4.02 26.53 -13.36
CA MET A 15 4.23 25.19 -12.81
C MET A 15 4.94 24.27 -13.81
N ASP A 16 4.74 24.49 -15.11
CA ASP A 16 5.37 23.70 -16.17
C ASP A 16 6.89 23.92 -16.24
N GLU A 17 7.32 25.18 -16.08
CA GLU A 17 8.73 25.56 -15.99
C GLU A 17 9.40 24.96 -14.76
N TYR A 18 8.72 25.01 -13.60
CA TYR A 18 9.21 24.39 -12.37
C TYR A 18 9.42 22.87 -12.50
N PHE A 19 8.47 22.15 -13.12
CA PHE A 19 8.63 20.71 -13.34
C PHE A 19 9.71 20.36 -14.36
N THR A 20 9.99 21.26 -15.30
CA THR A 20 11.05 21.08 -16.30
C THR A 20 12.43 21.24 -15.67
N ASP A 21 12.66 22.30 -14.88
CA ASP A 21 13.91 22.50 -14.13
C ASP A 21 14.16 21.36 -13.13
N LEU A 22 13.11 20.90 -12.45
CA LEU A 22 13.21 19.77 -11.51
C LEU A 22 13.52 18.44 -12.21
N ALA A 23 12.94 18.21 -13.40
CA ALA A 23 13.22 17.04 -14.22
C ALA A 23 14.70 16.97 -14.65
N GLU A 24 15.27 18.11 -15.05
CA GLU A 24 16.68 18.22 -15.41
C GLU A 24 17.60 17.96 -14.22
N LYS A 25 17.35 18.62 -13.08
CA LYS A 25 18.13 18.45 -11.84
C LYS A 25 18.16 17.01 -11.34
N LEU A 26 17.06 16.28 -11.52
CA LEU A 26 16.90 14.90 -11.07
C LEU A 26 17.22 13.87 -12.17
N SER A 27 17.53 14.29 -13.40
CA SER A 27 17.77 13.42 -14.56
C SER A 27 16.64 12.41 -14.82
N ILE A 28 15.38 12.85 -14.66
CA ILE A 28 14.17 12.04 -14.90
C ILE A 28 13.18 12.81 -15.79
N SER A 29 12.25 12.11 -16.43
CA SER A 29 11.24 12.78 -17.27
C SER A 29 10.23 13.58 -16.45
N LYS A 30 9.71 14.67 -17.02
CA LYS A 30 8.65 15.50 -16.43
C LYS A 30 7.42 14.69 -16.00
N ASP A 31 7.03 13.69 -16.80
CA ASP A 31 5.95 12.76 -16.44
C ASP A 31 6.25 11.95 -15.17
N LYS A 32 7.52 11.57 -14.95
CA LYS A 32 7.94 10.88 -13.72
C LYS A 32 7.98 11.84 -12.52
N VAL A 33 8.39 13.09 -12.71
CA VAL A 33 8.34 14.12 -11.66
C VAL A 33 6.90 14.27 -11.16
N ILE A 34 5.96 14.45 -12.08
CA ILE A 34 4.54 14.62 -11.73
C ILE A 34 3.99 13.34 -11.08
N GLY A 35 4.20 12.19 -11.73
CA GLY A 35 3.61 10.91 -11.29
C GLY A 35 4.20 10.31 -10.01
N GLN A 36 5.50 10.50 -9.76
CA GLN A 36 6.21 9.84 -8.66
C GLN A 36 6.59 10.78 -7.52
N ILE A 37 6.61 12.10 -7.74
CA ILE A 37 7.01 13.08 -6.72
C ILE A 37 5.80 13.92 -6.31
N LEU A 38 5.16 14.60 -7.26
CA LEU A 38 4.10 15.55 -6.95
C LEU A 38 2.82 14.85 -6.46
N ILE A 39 2.32 13.86 -7.20
CA ILE A 39 1.07 13.16 -6.84
C ILE A 39 1.20 12.50 -5.46
N PRO A 40 2.26 11.73 -5.15
CA PRO A 40 2.40 11.13 -3.82
C PRO A 40 2.56 12.16 -2.70
N ALA A 41 3.25 13.28 -2.95
CA ALA A 41 3.40 14.35 -1.98
C ALA A 41 2.06 15.07 -1.69
N TYR A 42 1.29 15.37 -2.73
CA TYR A 42 -0.04 15.97 -2.62
C TYR A 42 -1.03 15.02 -1.95
N GLU A 43 -1.09 13.75 -2.37
CA GLU A 43 -1.93 12.72 -1.75
C GLU A 43 -1.59 12.56 -0.26
N LYS A 44 -0.31 12.50 0.11
CA LYS A 44 0.12 12.43 1.52
C LYS A 44 -0.32 13.65 2.34
N HIS A 45 -0.26 14.84 1.74
CA HIS A 45 -0.63 16.09 2.40
C HIS A 45 -2.15 16.24 2.57
N VAL A 46 -2.92 15.89 1.53
CA VAL A 46 -4.38 16.06 1.51
C VAL A 46 -5.12 14.93 2.21
N SER A 47 -4.67 13.68 2.06
CA SER A 47 -5.39 12.53 2.60
C SER A 47 -4.97 12.16 4.03
N GLY A 48 -3.80 12.62 4.49
CA GLY A 48 -3.21 12.14 5.75
C GLY A 48 -2.86 10.64 5.75
N ILE A 49 -3.01 9.96 4.60
CA ILE A 49 -2.75 8.52 4.46
C ILE A 49 -1.23 8.35 4.43
N LYS A 50 -0.66 7.94 5.56
CA LYS A 50 0.68 7.33 5.57
C LYS A 50 0.63 6.14 4.62
N PRO A 51 1.64 5.92 3.76
CA PRO A 51 1.67 4.75 2.90
C PRO A 51 1.48 3.51 3.78
N GLY A 52 0.30 2.91 3.67
CA GLY A 52 -0.06 1.76 4.48
C GLY A 52 0.97 0.67 4.21
N ARG A 53 1.54 0.09 5.27
CA ARG A 53 2.30 -1.14 5.12
C ARG A 53 1.35 -2.13 4.46
N LYS A 54 1.68 -2.63 3.25
CA LYS A 54 0.84 -3.63 2.59
C LYS A 54 0.66 -4.78 3.56
N ASP A 55 -0.59 -5.06 3.93
CA ASP A 55 -0.89 -6.20 4.78
C ASP A 55 -0.39 -7.47 4.08
N LEU A 56 0.39 -8.27 4.81
CA LEU A 56 0.99 -9.50 4.28
C LEU A 56 -0.05 -10.58 3.96
N PHE A 57 -1.27 -10.44 4.48
CA PHE A 57 -2.34 -11.42 4.39
C PHE A 57 -3.63 -10.74 3.94
N SER A 58 -4.30 -11.36 2.97
CA SER A 58 -5.64 -10.94 2.57
C SER A 58 -6.66 -11.25 3.67
N ASN A 59 -7.85 -10.65 3.60
CA ASN A 59 -8.94 -10.97 4.55
C ASN A 59 -9.34 -12.45 4.50
N GLU A 60 -9.24 -13.07 3.33
CA GLU A 60 -9.54 -14.49 3.13
C GLU A 60 -8.50 -15.37 3.83
N ASP A 61 -7.20 -15.06 3.68
CA ASP A 61 -6.13 -15.77 4.39
C ASP A 61 -6.29 -15.69 5.91
N LYS A 62 -6.66 -14.50 6.42
CA LYS A 62 -6.95 -14.29 7.85
C LYS A 62 -8.14 -15.13 8.31
N HIS A 63 -9.19 -15.25 7.50
CA HIS A 63 -10.36 -16.08 7.82
C HIS A 63 -10.00 -17.56 7.85
N ILE A 64 -9.22 -18.04 6.87
CA ILE A 64 -8.75 -19.43 6.82
C ILE A 64 -7.87 -19.73 8.04
N MET A 65 -6.96 -18.83 8.41
CA MET A 65 -6.13 -18.98 9.62
C MET A 65 -6.99 -19.16 10.89
N LYS A 66 -8.03 -18.32 11.05
CA LYS A 66 -8.95 -18.39 12.20
C LYS A 66 -9.75 -19.70 12.21
N SER A 67 -10.26 -20.12 11.06
CA SER A 67 -10.99 -21.39 10.93
C SER A 67 -10.13 -22.59 11.31
N LEU A 68 -8.92 -22.68 10.75
CA LEU A 68 -7.98 -23.76 11.09
C LEU A 68 -7.59 -23.77 12.58
N TYR A 69 -7.46 -22.60 13.20
CA TYR A 69 -7.22 -22.52 14.64
C TYR A 69 -8.40 -23.06 15.45
N ALA A 70 -9.64 -22.73 15.06
CA ALA A 70 -10.86 -23.26 15.69
C ALA A 70 -10.97 -24.79 15.52
N ASP A 71 -10.48 -25.33 14.40
CA ASP A 71 -10.38 -26.78 14.14
C ASP A 71 -9.27 -27.47 14.95
N GLY A 72 -8.52 -26.73 15.78
CA GLY A 72 -7.49 -27.26 16.68
C GLY A 72 -6.07 -27.25 16.12
N PHE A 73 -5.80 -26.58 14.98
CA PHE A 73 -4.42 -26.43 14.52
C PHE A 73 -3.60 -25.57 15.48
N SER A 74 -2.41 -26.07 15.84
CA SER A 74 -1.48 -25.30 16.68
C SER A 74 -0.97 -24.04 15.96
N MET A 75 -0.69 -22.98 16.73
CA MET A 75 -0.09 -21.74 16.21
C MET A 75 1.22 -21.98 15.44
N ARG A 76 2.04 -22.94 15.89
CA ARG A 76 3.27 -23.35 15.19
C ARG A 76 2.99 -24.02 13.85
N GLY A 77 1.92 -24.82 13.78
CA GLY A 77 1.47 -25.44 12.52
C GLY A 77 1.01 -24.41 11.51
N LEU A 78 0.23 -23.42 11.96
CA LEU A 78 -0.21 -22.29 11.13
C LEU A 78 0.97 -21.44 10.65
N ALA A 79 1.92 -21.12 11.53
CA ALA A 79 3.11 -20.35 11.18
C ALA A 79 3.92 -21.01 10.05
N LYS A 80 4.07 -22.35 10.10
CA LYS A 80 4.70 -23.13 9.01
C LYS A 80 3.85 -23.13 7.73
N LYS A 81 2.54 -23.36 7.86
CA LYS A 81 1.62 -23.44 6.71
C LYS A 81 1.54 -22.14 5.92
N PHE A 82 1.59 -21.00 6.60
CA PHE A 82 1.50 -19.66 6.00
C PHE A 82 2.85 -18.95 5.87
N ASN A 83 3.96 -19.67 6.14
CA ASN A 83 5.32 -19.15 6.06
C ASN A 83 5.52 -17.80 6.77
N CYS A 84 5.08 -17.71 8.02
CA CYS A 84 5.16 -16.48 8.81
C CYS A 84 5.55 -16.75 10.26
N SER A 85 5.82 -15.68 11.01
CA SER A 85 6.20 -15.82 12.42
C SER A 85 4.99 -16.25 13.27
N VAL A 86 5.26 -16.96 14.37
CA VAL A 86 4.21 -17.29 15.36
C VAL A 86 3.54 -16.04 15.91
N GLY A 87 4.31 -14.96 16.11
CA GLY A 87 3.76 -13.66 16.55
C GLY A 87 2.78 -13.05 15.54
N THR A 88 3.03 -13.26 14.25
CA THR A 88 2.11 -12.84 13.18
C THR A 88 0.80 -13.62 13.25
N VAL A 89 0.86 -14.94 13.41
CA VAL A 89 -0.32 -15.80 13.59
C VAL A 89 -1.11 -15.37 14.84
N HIS A 90 -0.42 -15.14 15.95
CA HIS A 90 -1.05 -14.70 17.20
C HIS A 90 -1.77 -13.36 17.04
N LYS A 91 -1.15 -12.40 16.33
CA LYS A 91 -1.78 -11.11 16.04
C LYS A 91 -3.04 -11.27 15.19
N ILE A 92 -3.00 -12.10 14.15
CA ILE A 92 -4.13 -12.32 13.23
C ILE A 92 -5.31 -13.02 13.91
N ILE A 93 -5.04 -14.05 14.72
CA ILE A 93 -6.09 -14.77 15.45
C ILE A 93 -6.77 -13.84 16.45
N ASN A 94 -5.99 -13.06 17.20
CA ASN A 94 -6.51 -12.17 18.23
C ASN A 94 -7.03 -10.83 17.67
N GLU A 95 -6.93 -10.57 16.37
CA GLU A 95 -7.22 -9.25 15.81
C GLU A 95 -8.67 -8.79 16.05
N HIS A 96 -9.61 -9.64 16.50
CA HIS A 96 -11.04 -9.31 16.74
C HIS A 96 -11.66 -10.15 17.89
N ILE A 97 -10.90 -10.48 18.94
CA ILE A 97 -11.48 -10.98 20.20
C ILE A 97 -11.69 -9.73 21.08
N GLU A 98 -12.80 -9.02 20.86
CA GLU A 98 -13.35 -8.01 21.78
C GLU A 98 -14.70 -8.51 22.29
#